data_AF-A0A1G0PP54-F1
#
_entry.id   AF-A0A1G0PP54-F1
#
_cell.length_a   1.000
_cell.length_b   1.000
_cell.length_c   1.000
_cell.angle_alpha   90.00
_cell.angle_beta   90.00
_cell.angle_gamma   90.00
#
_symmetry.space_group_name_H-M   'P 1'
#
loop_
_entity.id
_entity.type
_entity.pdbx_description
1 polymer ?
#
loop_
_entity_poly.entity_id
_entity_poly.type
_entity_poly.pdbx_seq_one_letter_code
_entity_poly.pdbx_strand_id
1 'polypeptide(L)'
;MNKISFVANTYTIEELKSDGDKEFLLNYKRSFFPERSYEIIILPKKYYTHNHDNYGVNHGTPYDYDSHVPIIFYGSGIKTGKNNKRISTVDIAPTLAEILGIKYDEDVDGRSLLNIIEQQ
;
A
#
# COMPACT_ATOMS: atom_id res chain seq x y z
N MET A 1 -4.66 5.98 32.99
CA MET A 1 -4.36 6.66 31.72
C MET A 1 -5.65 6.82 30.93
N ASN A 2 -6.03 8.04 30.58
CA ASN A 2 -7.19 8.26 29.71
C ASN A 2 -6.81 7.91 28.27
N LYS A 3 -7.53 6.97 27.66
CA LYS A 3 -7.35 6.62 26.24
C LYS A 3 -7.88 7.76 25.37
N ILE A 4 -7.10 8.17 24.37
CA ILE A 4 -7.56 9.14 23.36
C ILE A 4 -8.62 8.44 22.50
N SER A 5 -9.83 9.01 22.44
CA SER A 5 -11.03 8.32 21.95
C SER A 5 -10.97 7.94 20.46
N PHE A 6 -10.25 8.69 19.63
CA PHE A 6 -10.16 8.46 18.19
C PHE A 6 -9.01 7.53 17.78
N VAL A 7 -8.09 7.21 18.69
CA VAL A 7 -6.92 6.37 18.38
C VAL A 7 -7.34 4.90 18.44
N ALA A 8 -7.12 4.17 17.34
CA ALA A 8 -7.24 2.71 17.33
C ALA A 8 -5.95 2.06 17.81
N ASN A 9 -4.80 2.56 17.31
CA ASN A 9 -3.51 2.00 17.66
C ASN A 9 -2.37 3.01 17.49
N THR A 10 -1.19 2.63 17.98
CA THR A 10 0.06 3.38 17.79
C THR A 10 1.18 2.42 17.41
N TYR A 11 2.17 2.85 16.63
CA TYR A 11 3.31 2.01 16.24
C TYR A 11 4.58 2.77 16.54
N THR A 12 5.47 2.15 17.30
CA THR A 12 6.81 2.65 17.59
C THR A 12 7.82 2.11 16.56
N ILE A 13 8.97 2.77 16.44
CA ILE A 13 10.08 2.29 15.60
C ILE A 13 10.48 0.84 15.97
N GLU A 14 10.49 0.50 17.25
CA GLU A 14 10.86 -0.85 17.71
C GLU A 14 9.83 -1.89 17.27
N GLU A 15 8.54 -1.57 17.33
CA GLU A 15 7.50 -2.45 16.77
C GLU A 15 7.67 -2.61 15.26
N LEU A 16 8.00 -1.54 14.54
CA LEU A 16 8.25 -1.58 13.08
C LEU A 16 9.51 -2.39 12.72
N LYS A 17 10.47 -2.56 13.64
CA LYS A 17 11.65 -3.41 13.44
C LYS A 17 11.43 -4.87 13.87
N SER A 18 10.40 -5.15 14.66
CA SER A 18 10.09 -6.48 15.21
C SER A 18 9.19 -7.32 14.32
N ASP A 19 9.21 -8.65 14.42
CA ASP A 19 8.30 -9.56 13.70
C ASP A 19 6.89 -9.68 14.32
N GLY A 20 6.33 -8.58 14.82
CA GLY A 20 4.98 -8.55 15.38
C GLY A 20 3.87 -8.84 14.37
N ASP A 21 2.66 -9.11 14.89
CA ASP A 21 1.45 -9.44 14.12
C ASP A 21 0.33 -8.38 14.26
N LYS A 22 0.67 -7.24 14.84
CA LYS A 22 -0.24 -6.11 15.03
C LYS A 22 -0.89 -5.70 13.72
N GLU A 23 -2.19 -5.43 13.74
CA GLU A 23 -2.97 -5.00 12.57
C GLU A 23 -2.23 -3.87 11.82
N PHE A 24 -2.14 -3.92 10.49
CA PHE A 24 -1.41 -2.96 9.65
C PHE A 24 0.08 -2.76 9.92
N LEU A 25 0.73 -3.57 10.78
CA LEU A 25 2.17 -3.43 11.04
C LEU A 25 2.97 -3.51 9.75
N LEU A 26 2.69 -4.50 8.91
CA LEU A 26 3.39 -4.66 7.63
C LEU A 26 3.20 -3.45 6.70
N ASN A 27 2.01 -2.85 6.67
CA ASN A 27 1.75 -1.65 5.88
C ASN A 27 2.62 -0.48 6.35
N TYR A 28 2.70 -0.26 7.66
CA TYR A 28 3.54 0.80 8.22
C TYR A 28 5.02 0.51 8.08
N LYS A 29 5.46 -0.75 8.19
CA LYS A 29 6.84 -1.16 7.91
C LYS A 29 7.25 -0.81 6.48
N ARG A 30 6.39 -1.10 5.51
CA ARG A 30 6.62 -0.79 4.08
C ARG A 30 6.62 0.71 3.77
N SER A 31 6.11 1.53 4.68
CA SER A 31 6.08 2.99 4.57
C SER A 31 7.04 3.69 5.54
N PHE A 32 7.96 2.94 6.16
CA PHE A 32 8.92 3.44 7.14
C PHE A 32 10.29 3.65 6.50
N PHE A 33 10.89 4.80 6.76
CA PHE A 33 12.25 5.13 6.38
C PHE A 33 12.97 5.72 7.60
N PRO A 34 14.00 5.05 8.17
CA PRO A 34 14.56 5.39 9.48
C PRO A 34 14.95 6.86 9.65
N GLU A 35 15.45 7.50 8.60
CA GLU A 35 15.96 8.87 8.64
C GLU A 35 14.88 9.94 8.43
N ARG A 36 13.65 9.56 8.06
CA ARG A 36 12.57 10.49 7.69
C ARG A 36 11.24 10.24 8.40
N SER A 37 11.03 9.04 8.93
CA SER A 37 9.77 8.66 9.55
C SER A 37 9.69 9.08 11.02
N TYR A 38 8.47 9.26 11.50
CA TYR A 38 8.18 9.60 12.89
C TYR A 38 8.54 8.46 13.85
N GLU A 39 8.88 8.82 15.10
CA GLU A 39 9.13 7.86 16.18
C GLU A 39 7.88 7.05 16.57
N ILE A 40 6.71 7.69 16.43
CA ILE A 40 5.41 7.11 16.71
C ILE A 40 4.47 7.42 15.55
N ILE A 41 3.83 6.37 15.03
CA ILE A 41 2.74 6.47 14.06
C ILE A 41 1.42 6.25 14.78
N ILE A 42 0.43 7.10 14.53
CA ILE A 42 -0.91 6.97 15.09
C ILE A 42 -1.85 6.42 14.01
N LEU A 43 -2.53 5.32 14.32
CA LEU A 43 -3.64 4.81 13.52
C LEU A 43 -4.95 5.34 14.14
N PRO A 44 -5.66 6.27 13.46
CA PRO A 44 -7.01 6.62 13.85
C PRO A 44 -7.95 5.42 13.67
N LYS A 45 -9.05 5.39 14.43
CA LYS A 45 -10.13 4.42 14.23
C LYS A 45 -10.68 4.51 12.81
N LYS A 46 -11.12 3.37 12.27
CA LYS A 46 -11.77 3.30 10.96
C LYS A 46 -12.89 4.35 10.87
N TYR A 47 -12.91 5.11 9.77
CA TYR A 47 -13.84 6.22 9.50
C TYR A 47 -13.66 7.48 10.35
N TYR A 48 -12.59 7.60 11.14
CA TYR A 48 -12.16 8.90 11.67
C TYR A 48 -11.25 9.60 10.65
N THR A 49 -11.61 10.82 10.27
CA THR A 49 -10.79 11.70 9.44
C THR A 49 -10.09 12.74 10.29
N HIS A 50 -8.87 13.12 9.90
CA HIS A 50 -8.17 14.25 10.47
C HIS A 50 -8.31 15.44 9.53
N ASN A 51 -9.27 16.30 9.82
CA ASN A 51 -9.50 17.51 9.05
C ASN A 51 -8.90 18.68 9.83
N HIS A 52 -7.79 19.23 9.34
CA HIS A 52 -7.19 20.44 9.88
C HIS A 52 -7.69 21.73 9.22
N ASP A 53 -8.40 21.62 8.09
CA ASP A 53 -8.85 22.74 7.28
C ASP A 53 -10.24 22.45 6.68
N ASN A 54 -10.90 23.46 6.11
CA ASN A 54 -12.25 23.43 5.50
C ASN A 54 -12.42 22.46 4.30
N TYR A 55 -11.54 21.47 4.13
CA TYR A 55 -11.63 20.42 3.13
C TYR A 55 -12.41 19.23 3.73
N GLY A 56 -13.46 18.78 3.05
CA GLY A 56 -14.45 17.86 3.62
C GLY A 56 -13.91 16.49 4.07
N VAL A 57 -13.08 15.84 3.24
CA VAL A 57 -12.54 14.49 3.49
C VAL A 57 -11.08 14.40 3.10
N ASN A 58 -10.33 13.46 3.71
CA ASN A 58 -8.93 13.19 3.42
C ASN A 58 -8.67 11.67 3.37
N HIS A 59 -7.49 11.28 2.89
CA HIS A 59 -6.98 9.90 2.83
C HIS A 59 -5.68 9.77 3.63
N GLY A 60 -5.16 8.55 3.74
CA GLY A 60 -3.82 8.28 4.30
C GLY A 60 -3.82 7.22 5.41
N THR A 61 -4.97 6.63 5.70
CA THR A 61 -5.08 5.46 6.58
C THR A 61 -4.81 4.18 5.79
N PRO A 62 -4.38 3.09 6.44
CA PRO A 62 -4.14 1.81 5.76
C PRO A 62 -5.43 1.00 5.51
N TYR A 63 -6.60 1.57 5.82
CA TYR A 63 -7.88 0.91 5.61
C TYR A 63 -8.24 0.82 4.13
N ASP A 64 -9.05 -0.18 3.77
CA ASP A 64 -9.36 -0.50 2.38
C ASP A 64 -9.92 0.68 1.56
N TYR A 65 -10.66 1.60 2.18
CA TYR A 65 -11.22 2.75 1.47
C TYR A 65 -10.15 3.76 0.99
N ASP A 66 -8.96 3.74 1.59
CA ASP A 66 -7.82 4.55 1.17
C ASP A 66 -6.81 3.74 0.34
N SER A 67 -6.67 2.43 0.63
CA SER A 67 -5.62 1.60 0.01
C SER A 67 -6.05 0.77 -1.20
N HIS A 68 -7.35 0.53 -1.39
CA HIS A 68 -7.86 -0.27 -2.51
C HIS A 68 -8.04 0.60 -3.76
N VAL A 69 -7.06 0.54 -4.66
CA VAL A 69 -7.03 1.33 -5.90
C VAL A 69 -7.15 0.45 -7.15
N PRO A 70 -7.76 0.94 -8.24
CA PRO A 70 -7.82 0.22 -9.50
C PRO A 70 -6.46 0.22 -10.21
N ILE A 71 -6.10 -0.90 -10.82
CA ILE A 71 -4.97 -1.03 -11.76
C ILE A 71 -5.54 -1.57 -13.07
N ILE A 72 -5.36 -0.81 -14.16
CA ILE A 72 -5.92 -1.11 -15.48
C ILE A 72 -4.78 -1.07 -16.50
N PHE A 73 -4.57 -2.17 -17.21
CA PHE A 73 -3.68 -2.25 -18.36
C PHE A 73 -4.52 -2.21 -19.64
N TYR A 74 -4.07 -1.43 -20.63
CA TYR A 74 -4.77 -1.29 -21.90
C TYR A 74 -3.76 -1.01 -23.02
N GLY A 75 -3.91 -1.69 -24.16
CA GLY A 75 -3.05 -1.50 -25.33
C GLY A 75 -2.93 -2.75 -26.19
N SER A 76 -2.04 -2.68 -27.18
CA SER A 76 -1.70 -3.83 -28.04
C SER A 76 -1.13 -4.98 -27.21
N GLY A 77 -1.58 -6.21 -27.47
CA GLY A 77 -1.14 -7.41 -26.75
C GLY A 77 -1.81 -7.63 -25.39
N ILE A 78 -2.53 -6.65 -24.84
CA ILE A 78 -3.27 -6.83 -23.58
C ILE A 78 -4.63 -7.48 -23.88
N LYS A 79 -4.87 -8.67 -23.31
CA LYS A 79 -6.16 -9.36 -23.43
C LYS A 79 -7.21 -8.68 -22.55
N THR A 80 -8.43 -8.61 -23.05
CA THR A 80 -9.57 -8.11 -22.26
C THR A 80 -9.83 -9.05 -21.09
N GLY A 81 -10.12 -8.53 -19.91
CA GLY A 81 -10.39 -9.38 -18.76
C GLY A 81 -10.47 -8.62 -17.44
N LYS A 82 -10.85 -9.36 -16.41
CA LYS A 82 -10.83 -8.91 -15.03
C LYS A 82 -10.17 -9.97 -14.17
N ASN A 83 -9.27 -9.52 -13.30
CA ASN A 83 -8.62 -10.37 -12.31
C ASN A 83 -8.91 -9.84 -10.91
N ASN A 84 -9.29 -10.72 -9.98
CA ASN A 84 -9.57 -10.38 -8.58
C ASN A 84 -8.44 -10.83 -7.62
N LYS A 85 -7.30 -11.29 -8.15
CA LYS A 85 -6.12 -11.63 -7.34
C LYS A 85 -5.62 -10.37 -6.63
N ARG A 86 -5.17 -10.54 -5.38
CA ARG A 86 -4.51 -9.47 -4.64
C ARG A 86 -3.18 -9.12 -5.32
N ILE A 87 -3.06 -7.85 -5.72
CA ILE A 87 -1.86 -7.24 -6.30
C ILE A 87 -1.54 -5.95 -5.53
N SER A 88 -0.37 -5.38 -5.79
CA SER A 88 0.10 -4.13 -5.20
C SER A 88 0.47 -3.12 -6.29
N THR A 89 0.41 -1.83 -5.99
CA THR A 89 0.80 -0.77 -6.96
C THR A 89 2.27 -0.86 -7.38
N VAL A 90 3.14 -1.38 -6.52
CA VAL A 90 4.55 -1.65 -6.83
C VAL A 90 4.74 -2.70 -7.95
N ASP A 91 3.71 -3.51 -8.24
CA ASP A 91 3.74 -4.50 -9.32
C ASP A 91 3.68 -3.85 -10.72
N ILE A 92 3.27 -2.58 -10.84
CA ILE A 92 3.09 -1.88 -12.13
C ILE A 92 4.43 -1.76 -12.87
N ALA A 93 5.49 -1.32 -12.18
CA ALA A 93 6.79 -1.07 -12.78
C ALA A 93 7.43 -2.33 -13.41
N PRO A 94 7.59 -3.46 -12.68
CA PRO A 94 8.14 -4.70 -13.26
C PRO A 94 7.25 -5.27 -14.37
N THR A 95 5.92 -5.10 -14.29
CA THR A 95 5.00 -5.52 -15.37
C THR A 95 5.27 -4.74 -16.66
N LEU A 96 5.40 -3.42 -16.58
CA LEU A 96 5.68 -2.59 -17.75
C LEU A 96 7.08 -2.87 -18.32
N ALA A 97 8.07 -3.11 -17.47
CA ALA A 97 9.41 -3.47 -17.90
C ALA A 97 9.41 -4.77 -18.71
N GLU A 98 8.67 -5.79 -18.26
CA GLU A 98 8.55 -7.07 -18.98
C GLU A 98 7.82 -6.91 -20.32
N ILE A 99 6.71 -6.15 -20.37
CA ILE A 99 5.98 -5.84 -21.62
C ILE A 99 6.92 -5.17 -22.65
N LEU A 100 7.81 -4.28 -22.18
CA LEU A 100 8.72 -3.51 -23.03
C LEU A 100 10.04 -4.26 -23.33
N GLY A 101 10.26 -5.45 -22.77
CA GLY A 101 11.53 -6.17 -22.89
C GLY A 101 12.70 -5.46 -22.22
N ILE A 102 12.44 -4.60 -21.23
CA ILE A 102 13.45 -3.87 -20.45
C ILE A 102 13.85 -4.73 -19.25
N LYS A 103 15.15 -4.95 -19.08
CA LYS A 103 15.67 -5.60 -17.87
C LYS A 103 15.50 -4.67 -16.67
N TYR A 104 15.01 -5.21 -15.57
CA TYR A 104 14.92 -4.56 -14.27
C TYR A 104 15.63 -5.42 -13.22
N ASP A 105 16.00 -4.81 -12.10
CA ASP A 105 16.60 -5.52 -10.97
C ASP A 105 15.57 -6.49 -10.36
N GLU A 106 16.00 -7.68 -9.96
CA GLU A 106 15.16 -8.60 -9.20
C GLU A 106 14.93 -8.12 -7.76
N ASP A 107 15.77 -7.19 -7.26
CA ASP A 107 15.64 -6.52 -5.96
C ASP A 107 14.63 -5.36 -6.01
N VAL A 108 13.41 -5.64 -6.47
CA VAL A 108 12.26 -4.73 -6.39
C VAL A 108 11.17 -5.36 -5.54
N ASP A 109 10.42 -4.53 -4.78
CA ASP A 109 9.34 -5.03 -3.92
C ASP A 109 8.17 -5.67 -4.69
N GLY A 110 7.96 -5.22 -5.93
CA GLY A 110 6.88 -5.66 -6.79
C GLY A 110 7.22 -6.91 -7.60
N ARG A 111 6.20 -7.50 -8.20
CA ARG A 111 6.35 -8.62 -9.15
C ARG A 111 5.61 -8.32 -10.44
N SER A 112 6.13 -8.81 -11.56
CA SER A 112 5.41 -8.70 -12.82
C SER A 112 4.07 -9.44 -12.78
N LEU A 113 3.06 -8.79 -13.34
CA LEU A 113 1.70 -9.30 -13.52
C LEU A 113 1.48 -9.83 -14.94
N LEU A 114 2.52 -9.92 -15.78
CA LEU A 114 2.37 -10.32 -17.18
C LEU A 114 1.63 -11.66 -17.32
N ASN A 115 2.01 -12.62 -16.48
CA ASN A 115 1.38 -13.94 -16.43
C ASN A 115 -0.13 -13.92 -16.09
N ILE A 116 -0.64 -12.90 -15.41
CA ILE A 116 -2.07 -12.81 -15.05
C ILE A 116 -2.88 -11.90 -15.97
N ILE A 117 -2.22 -11.03 -16.75
CA ILE A 117 -2.87 -10.19 -17.77
C ILE A 117 -2.87 -10.87 -19.16
N GLU A 118 -1.97 -11.81 -19.42
CA GLU A 118 -1.95 -12.63 -20.65
C GLU A 118 -2.76 -13.93 -20.56
N GLN A 119 -3.17 -14.34 -19.36
CA GLN A 119 -4.02 -15.50 -19.14
C GLN A 119 -5.48 -15.19 -19.52
N GLN A 120 -5.78 -15.35 -20.82
CA GLN A 120 -7.06 -15.82 -21.37
C GLN A 120 -6.84 -16.68 -22.61
#